data_AF-A0A8T3NK48-F1
#
_entry.id   AF-A0A8T3NK48-F1
#
_cell.length_a   1.000
_cell.length_b   1.000
_cell.length_c   1.000
_cell.angle_alpha   90.00
_cell.angle_beta   90.00
_cell.angle_gamma   90.00
#
_symmetry.space_group_name_H-M   'P 1'
#
loop_
_entity.id
_entity.type
_entity.pdbx_description
1 polymer ?
#
loop_
_entity_poly.entity_id
_entity_poly.type
_entity_poly.pdbx_seq_one_letter_code
_entity_poly.pdbx_strand_id
1 'polypeptide(L)'
;MSAHHPWLPTEIFTPRLAPVDLGCLVAQGRVLDAVADGGTLSGTLQEVACSLGVSVGDLRVAVDELGQVGWLALERDADDQIRLAWAAEAR
;
A
#
# COMPACT_ATOMS: atom_id res chain seq x y z
N MET A 1 -12.93 35.66 -44.36
CA MET A 1 -11.98 34.65 -43.82
C MET A 1 -11.60 35.06 -42.41
N SER A 2 -12.36 34.60 -41.41
CA SER A 2 -12.00 34.69 -39.98
C SER A 2 -12.70 33.54 -39.27
N ALA A 3 -11.94 32.54 -38.84
CA ALA A 3 -12.45 31.49 -37.97
C ALA A 3 -12.14 31.88 -36.53
N HIS A 4 -13.12 32.50 -35.86
CA HIS A 4 -13.15 32.57 -34.40
C HIS A 4 -13.69 31.22 -33.89
N HIS A 5 -12.91 30.46 -33.13
CA HIS A 5 -13.37 29.26 -32.42
C HIS A 5 -13.50 29.57 -30.91
N PRO A 6 -14.72 29.83 -30.39
CA PRO A 6 -14.92 30.38 -29.04
C PRO A 6 -15.19 29.34 -27.92
N TRP A 7 -14.70 28.09 -28.01
CA TRP A 7 -15.19 27.02 -27.11
C TRP A 7 -14.13 26.14 -26.42
N LEU A 8 -12.90 26.62 -26.21
CA LEU A 8 -11.95 25.88 -25.37
C LEU A 8 -11.85 26.51 -23.97
N PRO A 9 -12.52 25.95 -22.94
CA PRO A 9 -12.04 26.08 -21.57
C PRO A 9 -10.94 25.04 -21.38
N THR A 10 -9.67 25.43 -21.49
CA THR A 10 -8.52 24.52 -21.34
C THR A 10 -7.55 25.03 -20.29
N GLU A 11 -8.02 25.24 -19.07
CA GLU A 11 -7.13 24.94 -17.95
C GLU A 11 -7.12 23.41 -17.85
N ILE A 12 -6.12 22.80 -18.49
CA ILE A 12 -5.83 21.38 -18.33
C ILE A 12 -5.50 21.21 -16.85
N PHE A 13 -6.47 20.72 -16.06
CA PHE A 13 -6.20 20.22 -14.72
C PHE A 13 -5.21 19.08 -14.90
N THR A 14 -3.94 19.40 -14.69
CA THR A 14 -2.88 18.41 -14.64
C THR A 14 -2.76 18.11 -13.17
N PRO A 15 -3.45 17.08 -12.63
CA PRO A 15 -3.21 16.69 -11.25
C PRO A 15 -1.71 16.43 -11.16
N ARG A 16 -1.04 17.17 -10.28
CA ARG A 16 0.33 16.86 -9.91
C ARG A 16 0.23 15.57 -9.11
N LEU A 17 0.16 14.44 -9.82
CA LEU A 17 0.16 13.12 -9.21
C LEU A 17 1.40 13.09 -8.33
N ALA A 18 1.20 12.83 -7.04
CA ALA A 18 2.30 12.66 -6.13
C ALA A 18 3.26 11.62 -6.74
N PRO A 19 4.58 11.80 -6.63
CA PRO A 19 5.52 10.79 -7.09
C PRO A 19 5.14 9.45 -6.44
N VAL A 20 4.87 8.45 -7.27
CA VAL A 20 4.58 7.09 -6.82
C VAL A 20 5.84 6.54 -6.15
N ASP A 21 5.73 6.19 -4.88
CA ASP A 21 6.77 5.44 -4.19
C ASP A 21 6.73 3.99 -4.69
N LEU A 22 7.62 3.68 -5.63
CA LEU A 22 7.73 2.34 -6.21
C LEU A 22 8.11 1.29 -5.16
N GLY A 23 8.85 1.67 -4.11
CA GLY A 23 9.21 0.76 -3.02
C GLY A 23 7.98 0.32 -2.25
N CYS A 24 7.14 1.29 -1.85
CA CYS A 24 5.86 1.03 -1.22
C CYS A 24 4.95 0.13 -2.10
N LEU A 25 4.81 0.46 -3.38
CA LEU A 25 3.92 -0.29 -4.29
C LEU A 25 4.36 -1.75 -4.46
N VAL A 26 5.67 -2.00 -4.55
CA VAL A 26 6.22 -3.36 -4.58
C VAL A 26 5.95 -4.08 -3.26
N ALA A 27 6.15 -3.40 -2.12
CA ALA A 27 5.88 -3.99 -0.81
C ALA A 27 4.40 -4.34 -0.63
N GLN A 28 3.47 -3.51 -1.09
CA GLN A 28 2.04 -3.80 -1.08
C GLN A 28 1.71 -5.09 -1.82
N GLY A 29 2.21 -5.23 -3.06
CA GLY A 29 2.01 -6.45 -3.86
C GLY A 29 2.50 -7.69 -3.13
N ARG A 30 3.71 -7.63 -2.57
CA ARG A 30 4.31 -8.76 -1.85
C ARG A 30 3.55 -9.16 -0.59
N VAL A 31 3.07 -8.19 0.18
CA VAL A 31 2.25 -8.45 1.36
C VAL A 31 0.96 -9.15 0.94
N LEU A 32 0.28 -8.65 -0.09
CA LEU A 32 -0.97 -9.22 -0.57
C LEU A 32 -0.79 -10.64 -1.11
N ASP A 33 0.25 -10.88 -1.90
CA ASP A 33 0.59 -12.23 -2.40
C ASP A 33 0.85 -13.19 -1.22
N ALA A 34 1.63 -12.77 -0.23
CA ALA A 34 1.98 -13.62 0.89
C ALA A 34 0.79 -13.92 1.83
N VAL A 35 -0.11 -12.96 2.03
CA VAL A 35 -1.36 -13.17 2.80
C VAL A 35 -2.37 -14.00 1.99
N ALA A 36 -2.39 -13.88 0.65
CA ALA A 36 -3.21 -14.74 -0.22
C ALA A 36 -2.76 -16.21 -0.16
N ASP A 37 -1.44 -16.47 -0.18
CA ASP A 37 -0.88 -17.82 -0.20
C ASP A 37 -0.81 -18.47 1.19
N GLY A 38 -0.53 -17.68 2.23
CA GLY A 38 -0.21 -18.15 3.58
C GLY A 38 -1.22 -17.79 4.68
N GLY A 39 -2.27 -17.01 4.35
CA GLY A 39 -3.35 -16.60 5.25
C GLY A 39 -2.98 -15.55 6.31
N THR A 40 -1.81 -15.65 6.93
CA THR A 40 -1.37 -14.67 7.94
C THR A 40 0.15 -14.55 7.96
N LEU A 41 0.65 -13.32 8.00
CA LEU A 41 2.06 -13.03 8.31
C LEU A 41 2.19 -12.67 9.79
N SER A 42 3.21 -13.22 10.46
CA SER A 42 3.46 -12.97 11.88
C SER A 42 4.95 -12.89 12.17
N GLY A 43 5.33 -12.02 13.09
CA GLY A 43 6.70 -11.82 13.56
C GLY A 43 6.99 -10.34 13.78
N THR A 44 8.24 -9.97 13.98
CA THR A 44 8.63 -8.55 14.01
C THR A 44 8.49 -7.93 12.61
N LEU A 45 8.33 -6.60 12.56
CA LEU A 45 8.32 -5.87 11.28
C LEU A 45 9.59 -6.12 10.44
N GLN A 46 10.74 -6.30 11.11
CA GLN A 46 12.02 -6.60 10.46
C GLN A 46 12.06 -8.01 9.85
N GLU A 47 11.54 -9.01 10.56
CA GLU A 47 11.47 -10.40 10.06
C GLU A 47 10.53 -10.51 8.87
N VAL A 48 9.36 -9.88 8.95
CA VAL A 48 8.40 -9.84 7.84
C VAL A 48 8.97 -9.10 6.63
N ALA A 49 9.65 -7.96 6.82
CA ALA A 49 10.30 -7.26 5.72
C ALA A 49 11.39 -8.12 5.05
N CYS A 50 12.19 -8.82 5.87
CA CYS A 50 13.23 -9.72 5.39
C CYS A 50 12.66 -10.90 4.59
N SER A 51 11.60 -11.54 5.09
CA SER A 51 10.97 -12.69 4.42
C SER A 51 10.31 -12.30 3.09
N LEU A 52 9.75 -11.09 3.01
CA LEU A 52 9.18 -10.55 1.78
C LEU A 52 10.24 -9.98 0.83
N GLY A 53 11.47 -9.75 1.31
CA GLY A 53 12.56 -9.15 0.52
C GLY A 53 12.34 -7.68 0.21
N VAL A 54 11.79 -6.92 1.16
CA VAL A 54 11.51 -5.47 1.05
C VAL A 54 12.16 -4.70 2.20
N SER A 55 12.24 -3.37 2.10
CA SER A 55 12.73 -2.57 3.22
C SER A 55 11.66 -2.45 4.31
N VAL A 56 12.10 -2.29 5.56
CA VAL A 56 11.19 -2.04 6.70
C VAL A 56 10.39 -0.74 6.51
N GLY A 57 11.01 0.27 5.89
CA GLY A 57 10.34 1.55 5.60
C GLY A 57 9.18 1.37 4.62
N ASP A 58 9.44 0.70 3.50
CA ASP A 58 8.43 0.42 2.47
C ASP A 58 7.32 -0.48 3.02
N LEU A 59 7.68 -1.51 3.78
CA LEU A 59 6.70 -2.38 4.43
C LEU A 59 5.79 -1.58 5.37
N ARG A 60 6.37 -0.68 6.17
CA ARG A 60 5.60 0.12 7.12
C ARG A 60 4.57 1.02 6.43
N VAL A 61 4.96 1.67 5.33
CA VAL A 61 4.04 2.50 4.54
C VAL A 61 2.99 1.62 3.87
N ALA A 62 3.41 0.51 3.26
CA ALA A 62 2.53 -0.42 2.57
C ALA A 62 1.42 -0.97 3.48
N VAL A 63 1.77 -1.46 4.68
CA VAL A 63 0.77 -2.03 5.60
C VAL A 63 -0.17 -0.97 6.18
N ASP A 64 0.32 0.26 6.37
CA ASP A 64 -0.53 1.38 6.81
C ASP A 64 -1.55 1.75 5.73
N GLU A 65 -1.10 1.92 4.49
CA GLU A 65 -1.97 2.21 3.34
C GLU A 65 -2.98 1.08 3.10
N LEU A 66 -2.55 -0.18 3.11
CA LEU A 66 -3.44 -1.35 2.95
C LEU A 66 -4.44 -1.49 4.09
N GLY A 67 -4.05 -1.13 5.31
CA GLY A 67 -4.94 -1.06 6.47
C GLY A 67 -5.98 0.06 6.33
N GLN A 68 -5.56 1.24 5.88
CA GLN A 68 -6.47 2.38 5.67
C GLN A 68 -7.56 2.10 4.62
N VAL A 69 -7.24 1.37 3.56
CA VAL A 69 -8.24 0.94 2.55
C VAL A 69 -9.05 -0.29 2.98
N GLY A 70 -8.76 -0.86 4.15
CA GLY A 70 -9.50 -1.98 4.73
C GLY A 70 -9.23 -3.32 4.05
N TRP A 71 -8.09 -3.49 3.39
CA TRP A 71 -7.73 -4.77 2.76
C TRP A 71 -7.10 -5.72 3.78
N LEU A 72 -6.28 -5.17 4.68
CA LEU A 72 -5.58 -5.94 5.72
C LEU A 72 -5.94 -5.43 7.12
N ALA A 73 -5.94 -6.35 8.07
CA ALA A 73 -5.89 -6.03 9.49
C ALA A 73 -4.46 -6.16 9.98
N LEU A 74 -3.99 -5.15 10.71
CA LEU A 74 -2.71 -5.14 11.40
C LEU A 74 -2.96 -5.17 12.90
N GLU A 75 -2.52 -6.23 13.55
CA GLU A 75 -2.43 -6.31 15.01
C GLU A 75 -0.99 -6.13 15.45
N ARG A 76 -0.77 -5.40 16.55
CA ARG A 76 0.52 -5.27 17.21
C ARG A 76 0.38 -5.63 18.67
N ASP A 77 1.31 -6.42 19.19
CA ASP A 77 1.37 -6.75 20.61
C ASP A 77 2.38 -5.87 21.37
N ALA A 78 2.55 -6.14 22.67
CA ALA A 78 3.47 -5.41 23.54
C ALA A 78 4.95 -5.72 23.29
N ASP A 79 5.27 -6.79 22.58
CA ASP A 79 6.62 -7.27 22.28
C ASP A 79 7.06 -6.89 20.84
N ASP A 80 6.42 -5.86 20.27
CA ASP A 80 6.65 -5.35 18.90
C ASP A 80 6.47 -6.41 17.80
N GLN A 81 5.66 -7.45 18.08
CA GLN A 81 5.24 -8.40 17.07
C GLN A 81 4.07 -7.82 16.28
N ILE A 82 4.07 -8.08 14.98
CA ILE A 82 2.98 -7.76 14.08
C ILE A 82 2.30 -9.03 13.61
N ARG A 83 0.99 -8.94 13.40
CA ARG A 83 0.20 -9.94 12.70
C ARG A 83 -0.60 -9.26 11.59
N LEU A 84 -0.44 -9.72 10.36
CA LEU A 84 -1.13 -9.22 9.17
C LEU A 84 -2.00 -10.33 8.59
N ALA A 85 -3.29 -10.06 8.42
CA ALA A 85 -4.24 -10.98 7.80
C ALA A 85 -5.27 -10.19 6.97
N TRP A 86 -6.09 -10.88 6.18
CA TRP A 86 -7.19 -10.24 5.49
C TRP A 86 -8.14 -9.57 6.50
N ALA A 87 -8.57 -8.34 6.22
CA ALA A 87 -9.45 -7.61 7.13
C ALA A 87 -10.80 -8.34 7.40
N ALA A 88 -11.24 -9.20 6.46
CA ALA A 88 -12.42 -10.04 6.63
C ALA A 88 -12.24 -11.16 7.66
N GLU A 89 -11.00 -11.60 7.90
CA GLU A 89 -10.65 -12.75 8.75
C GLU A 89 -10.31 -12.35 10.19
N ALA A 90 -10.09 -11.07 10.45
CA ALA A 90 -9.77 -10.53 11.78
C ALA A 90 -11.01 -10.32 12.68
N ARG A 91 -12.09 -11.08 12.46
CA ARG A 91 -13.37 -10.98 13.19
C ARG A 91 -13.62 -12.14 14.13
#